data_AF-A0A8X7UAQ0-F1
#
_entry.id   AF-A0A8X7UAQ0-F1
#
_cell.length_a   1.000
_cell.length_b   1.000
_cell.length_c   1.000
_cell.angle_alpha   90.00
_cell.angle_beta   90.00
_cell.angle_gamma   90.00
#
_symmetry.space_group_name_H-M   'P 1'
#
loop_
_entity.id
_entity.type
_entity.pdbx_description
1 polymer ?
#
loop_
_entity_poly.entity_id
_entity_poly.type
_entity_poly.pdbx_seq_one_letter_code
_entity_poly.pdbx_strand_id
1 'polypeptide(L)' 'MFLSLLLHDCRHFDDVAVIAVVRASRSLQHLKISFCEVSAVGILTLSTLTRVTAQGCPRSQALGVYPQQI' A
#
# COMPACT_ATOMS: atom_id res chain seq x y z
N MET A 1 14.54 -9.77 -10.67
CA MET A 1 14.75 -9.24 -9.31
C MET A 1 13.60 -8.29 -9.04
N PHE A 2 12.72 -8.61 -8.11
CA PHE A 2 11.53 -7.79 -7.84
C PHE A 2 11.77 -6.95 -6.60
N LEU A 3 11.38 -5.68 -6.64
CA LEU A 3 11.53 -4.77 -5.51
C LEU A 3 10.30 -4.84 -4.61
N SER A 4 10.54 -5.14 -3.34
CA SER A 4 9.53 -5.23 -2.29
C SER A 4 9.75 -4.12 -1.27
N LEU A 5 8.72 -3.33 -0.98
CA LEU A 5 8.74 -2.30 0.05
C LEU A 5 7.83 -2.72 1.22
N LEU A 6 8.37 -2.64 2.44
CA LEU A 6 7.71 -3.05 3.67
C LEU A 6 7.70 -1.86 4.63
N LEU A 7 6.51 -1.42 5.02
CA LEU A 7 6.27 -0.27 5.89
C LEU A 7 5.43 -0.72 7.07
N HIS A 8 5.91 -0.47 8.28
CA HIS A 8 5.27 -0.88 9.53
C HIS A 8 5.23 0.30 10.50
N ASP A 9 4.06 0.57 11.08
CA ASP A 9 3.79 1.70 12.00
C ASP A 9 4.27 3.07 11.46
N CYS A 10 4.17 3.25 10.14
CA CYS A 10 4.55 4.50 9.48
C CYS A 10 3.33 5.44 9.47
N ARG A 11 3.11 6.16 10.57
CA ARG A 11 1.92 7.03 10.76
C ARG A 11 1.85 8.23 9.82
N HIS A 12 2.98 8.66 9.27
CA HIS A 12 3.03 9.71 8.24
C HIS A 12 2.99 9.16 6.81
N PHE A 13 2.81 7.84 6.64
CA PHE A 13 2.66 7.25 5.32
C PHE A 13 1.19 7.29 4.90
N ASP A 14 0.86 8.33 4.13
CA ASP A 14 -0.47 8.66 3.64
C ASP A 14 -0.61 8.42 2.12
N ASP A 15 -1.76 8.80 1.55
CA ASP A 15 -2.04 8.62 0.12
C ASP A 15 -1.04 9.37 -0.78
N VAL A 16 -0.53 10.52 -0.33
CA VAL A 16 0.45 11.31 -1.09
C VAL A 16 1.79 10.57 -1.12
N ALA A 17 2.23 10.04 0.01
CA ALA A 17 3.43 9.22 0.10
C ALA A 17 3.34 7.97 -0.79
N VAL A 18 2.16 7.32 -0.84
CA VAL A 18 1.90 6.19 -1.73
C VAL A 18 2.09 6.56 -3.19
N ILE A 19 1.50 7.67 -3.64
CA ILE A 19 1.64 8.15 -5.02
C ILE A 19 3.10 8.46 -5.34
N ALA A 20 3.82 9.09 -4.42
CA ALA A 20 5.24 9.39 -4.59
C ALA A 20 6.08 8.11 -4.79
N VAL A 21 5.81 7.06 -4.00
CA VAL A 21 6.49 5.76 -4.12
C VAL A 21 6.24 5.11 -5.49
N VAL A 22 4.99 5.09 -5.95
CA VAL A 22 4.66 4.51 -7.27
C VAL A 22 5.30 5.30 -8.40
N ARG A 23 5.32 6.63 -8.31
CA ARG A 23 5.94 7.48 -9.33
C ARG A 23 7.45 7.32 -9.36
N ALA A 24 8.07 7.19 -8.19
CA ALA A 24 9.52 7.02 -8.07
C ALA A 24 9.99 5.62 -8.51
N SER A 25 9.15 4.59 -8.34
CA SER A 25 9.54 3.21 -8.59
C SER A 25 8.58 2.50 -9.55
N ARG A 26 8.99 2.42 -10.83
CA ARG A 26 8.29 1.63 -11.87
C ARG A 26 8.52 0.12 -11.75
N SER A 27 9.51 -0.29 -10.95
CA SER A 27 9.90 -1.69 -10.74
C SER A 27 9.42 -2.25 -9.40
N LEU A 28 8.73 -1.44 -8.59
CA LEU A 28 8.06 -1.93 -7.40
C LEU A 28 6.96 -2.92 -7.81
N GLN A 29 7.00 -4.12 -7.26
CA GLN A 29 5.99 -5.14 -7.52
C GLN A 29 5.21 -5.52 -6.26
N HIS A 30 5.82 -5.39 -5.09
CA HIS A 30 5.22 -5.76 -3.82
C HIS A 30 5.27 -4.58 -2.85
N LEU A 31 4.11 -4.18 -2.34
CA LEU A 31 3.99 -3.21 -1.25
C LEU A 31 3.23 -3.85 -0.09
N LYS A 32 3.87 -3.86 1.08
CA LYS A 32 3.22 -4.26 2.33
C LYS A 32 3.27 -3.09 3.30
N ILE A 33 2.10 -2.66 3.73
CA ILE A 33 1.86 -1.54 4.63
C ILE A 33 1.09 -2.08 5.85
N SER A 34 1.55 -1.73 7.04
CA SER A 34 0.90 -2.16 8.28
C SER A 34 0.88 -1.02 9.29
N PHE A 35 -0.26 -0.78 9.94
CA PHE A 35 -0.44 0.31 10.91
C PHE A 35 -0.05 1.69 10.35
N CYS A 36 -0.38 1.97 9.08
CA CYS A 36 -0.10 3.23 8.39
C CYS A 36 -1.39 4.06 8.17
N GLU A 37 -1.26 5.36 7.89
CA GLU A 37 -2.40 6.29 7.70
C GLU A 37 -2.90 6.41 6.25
N VAL A 38 -2.56 5.45 5.41
CA VAL A 38 -3.07 5.34 4.04
C VAL A 38 -4.56 5.00 4.00
N SER A 39 -5.29 5.63 3.07
CA SER A 39 -6.70 5.38 2.83
C SER A 39 -6.93 4.28 1.79
N ALA A 40 -8.18 3.82 1.71
CA ALA A 40 -8.62 2.92 0.64
C ALA A 40 -8.34 3.48 -0.77
N VAL A 41 -8.50 4.79 -0.97
CA VAL A 41 -8.29 5.45 -2.27
C VAL A 41 -6.81 5.48 -2.64
N GLY A 42 -5.94 5.74 -1.67
CA GLY A 42 -4.49 5.63 -1.84
C GLY A 42 -4.08 4.21 -2.23
N ILE A 43 -4.72 3.17 -1.68
CA ILE A 43 -4.45 1.80 -2.07
C ILE A 43 -4.97 1.48 -3.47
N LEU A 44 -6.13 2.01 -3.87
CA LEU A 44 -6.67 1.80 -5.23
C LEU A 44 -5.83 2.46 -6.32
N THR A 45 -5.13 3.55 -6.00
CA THR A 45 -4.17 4.18 -6.93
C THR A 45 -2.90 3.34 -7.13
N LEU A 46 -2.69 2.30 -6.32
CA LEU A 46 -1.61 1.32 -6.47
C LEU A 46 -1.93 0.18 -7.46
N SER A 47 -2.99 0.29 -8.28
CA SER A 47 -3.40 -0.74 -9.25
C SER A 47 -2.32 -1.16 -10.26
N THR A 48 -1.21 -0.42 -10.35
CA THR A 48 -0.01 -0.77 -11.12
C THR A 48 0.91 -1.79 -10.43
N LEU A 49 0.73 -2.04 -9.13
CA LEU A 49 1.52 -3.00 -8.35
C LEU A 49 0.94 -4.40 -8.44
N THR A 50 1.82 -5.39 -8.55
CA THR A 50 1.43 -6.81 -8.65
C THR A 50 0.79 -7.32 -7.36
N ARG A 51 1.24 -6.82 -6.20
CA ARG A 51 0.72 -7.26 -4.90
C ARG A 51 0.78 -6.15 -3.85
N VAL A 52 -0.38 -5.79 -3.31
CA VAL A 52 -0.51 -4.82 -2.21
C VAL A 52 -1.17 -5.49 -1.02
N THR A 53 -0.61 -5.30 0.18
CA THR A 53 -1.20 -5.79 1.42
C THR A 53 -1.23 -4.68 2.45
N ALA A 54 -2.42 -4.36 2.98
CA ALA A 54 -2.63 -3.37 4.03
C ALA A 54 -3.24 -4.05 5.26
N GLN A 55 -2.63 -3.88 6.43
CA GLN A 55 -3.10 -4.50 7.67
C GLN A 55 -3.06 -3.53 8.84
N GLY A 56 -4.14 -3.44 9.61
CA GLY A 56 -4.18 -2.59 10.82
C GLY A 56 -4.06 -1.09 10.54
N CYS A 57 -4.25 -0.64 9.29
CA CYS A 57 -4.23 0.78 8.92
C CYS A 57 -5.58 1.42 9.28
N PRO A 58 -5.66 2.35 10.24
CA PRO A 58 -6.93 2.88 10.77
C PRO A 58 -7.75 3.62 9.71
N ARG A 59 -7.11 4.25 8.72
CA ARG A 59 -7.78 4.95 7.61
C ARG A 59 -8.17 4.07 6.43
N SER A 60 -7.60 2.86 6.32
CA SER A 60 -8.01 1.89 5.32
C SER A 60 -9.06 0.91 5.84
N GLN A 61 -9.48 1.02 7.11
CA GLN A 61 -10.45 0.12 7.75
C GLN A 61 -11.84 0.10 7.08
N ALA A 62 -12.12 1.00 6.14
CA ALA A 62 -13.29 0.91 5.26
C ALA A 62 -13.19 -0.21 4.19
N LEU A 63 -11.99 -0.75 3.93
CA LEU A 63 -11.76 -1.96 3.13
C LEU A 63 -11.46 -3.13 4.08
N GLY A 64 -12.42 -3.48 4.93
CA GLY A 64 -12.42 -4.78 5.58
C GLY A 64 -12.42 -5.87 4.52
N VAL A 65 -11.37 -6.69 4.52
CA VAL A 65 -11.28 -7.99 3.83
C VAL A 65 -11.35 -7.94 2.29
N TYR A 66 -10.20 -7.74 1.65
CA TYR A 66 -9.96 -8.37 0.34
C TYR A 66 -8.80 -9.35 0.48
N PRO A 67 -9.06 -10.67 0.53
CA PRO A 67 -8.17 -11.64 -0.03
C PRO A 67 -8.55 -11.80 -1.50
N GLN A 68 -7.75 -11.25 -2.43
CA GLN A 68 -7.60 -11.93 -3.71
C GLN A 68 -6.30 -12.72 -3.60
N GLN A 69 -6.43 -13.91 -2.98
CA GLN A 69 -5.67 -15.05 -3.48
C GLN A 69 -6.04 -15.20 -4.96
N ILE A 70 -5.03 -15.48 -5.76
CA ILE A 70 -5.13 -15.87 -7.18
C ILE A 70 -6.24 -16.92 -7.34
#